data_AF-A0A7C7TD80-F1
#
_entry.id   AF-A0A7C7TD80-F1
#
_cell.length_a   1.000
_cell.length_b   1.000
_cell.length_c   1.000
_cell.angle_alpha   90.00
_cell.angle_beta   90.00
_cell.angle_gamma   90.00
#
_symmetry.space_group_name_H-M   'P 1'
#
loop_
_entity.id
_entity.type
_entity.pdbx_description
1 polymer ?
#
loop_
_entity_poly.entity_id
_entity_poly.type
_entity_poly.pdbx_seq_one_letter_code
_entity_poly.pdbx_strand_id
1 'polypeptide(L)'
;MEKMTNAESESHRDLRRNGQGWPAGKVLVAGLAGLAVALFLNSSALLADAKRQPDGTGRSVALAVWRPIESVASSLGLTWPRVTVERLLGRSEVEQTITLLREKIEVIATSEKDDSVTSSVQEEQELRQVTGEELRRSLKPNWDADNPFQLWVTGDSMVRFFGDTLVSLAETSTMVQATSEPVLSSGLSRPDFFDWPARLAEIMTKHDPDAVVIILGGNDAQNIRAGDGQWLERFNEAWLAEYRRRIGTVMDLVTSDADRVLLWVGQPPMRQEGFDQRMQLLNNLYQAEAAERDRVQYVDLRGLFTNSSGNYSRYLPDNAGKLVDVRLTDGVHLSHWGGEWLSALLLRELRRSPNIDELWIR
;
A
#
# COMPACT_ATOMS: atom_id res chain seq x y z
N MET A 1 -31.85 36.34 89.97
CA MET A 1 -30.82 35.90 90.94
C MET A 1 -30.29 34.56 90.47
N GLU A 2 -28.97 34.50 90.24
CA GLU A 2 -28.10 33.32 90.07
C GLU A 2 -28.47 32.25 89.01
N LYS A 3 -27.57 31.77 88.14
CA LYS A 3 -26.11 31.91 87.99
C LYS A 3 -25.78 31.57 86.53
N MET A 4 -25.06 32.45 85.84
CA MET A 4 -24.39 32.15 84.57
C MET A 4 -22.93 31.84 84.87
N THR A 5 -22.44 30.70 84.37
CA THR A 5 -21.04 30.51 84.01
C THR A 5 -21.00 29.66 82.75
N ASN A 6 -20.51 30.27 81.69
CA ASN A 6 -20.13 29.73 80.40
C ASN A 6 -18.60 29.62 80.39
N ALA A 7 -18.04 28.53 79.86
CA ALA A 7 -16.73 28.49 79.15
C ALA A 7 -16.54 27.05 78.60
N GLU A 8 -16.68 26.87 77.28
CA GLU A 8 -15.61 26.59 76.29
C GLU A 8 -15.29 25.08 76.18
N SER A 9 -15.69 24.37 75.11
CA SER A 9 -15.22 24.38 73.70
C SER A 9 -13.84 23.76 73.50
N GLU A 10 -13.79 22.48 73.08
CA GLU A 10 -12.87 21.91 72.06
C GLU A 10 -13.28 20.45 71.78
N SER A 11 -13.91 20.15 70.64
CA SER A 11 -13.28 19.69 69.39
C SER A 11 -12.80 18.24 69.40
N HIS A 12 -13.70 17.29 69.10
CA HIS A 12 -13.37 16.09 68.31
C HIS A 12 -14.62 15.67 67.52
N ARG A 13 -14.79 16.25 66.32
CA ARG A 13 -15.73 15.71 65.32
C ARG A 13 -15.13 14.45 64.72
N ASP A 14 -15.69 13.30 65.08
CA ASP A 14 -15.47 12.04 64.41
C ASP A 14 -15.88 12.16 62.93
N LEU A 15 -14.89 12.24 62.04
CA LEU A 15 -15.06 12.03 60.61
C LEU A 15 -15.29 10.53 60.36
N ARG A 16 -16.50 10.04 60.66
CA ARG A 16 -16.97 8.78 60.08
C ARG A 16 -17.29 9.03 58.60
N ARG A 17 -16.24 8.83 57.80
CA ARG A 17 -16.28 8.65 56.34
C ARG A 17 -17.42 7.67 55.99
N ASN A 18 -18.47 8.16 55.33
CA ASN A 18 -19.43 7.32 54.61
C ASN A 18 -18.70 6.65 53.44
N GLY A 19 -18.01 5.54 53.73
CA GLY A 19 -17.45 4.64 52.73
C GLY A 19 -18.48 3.61 52.30
N GLN A 20 -19.58 4.05 51.69
CA GLN A 20 -20.51 3.12 51.04
C GLN A 20 -19.90 2.75 49.68
N GLY A 21 -18.95 1.82 49.70
CA GLY A 21 -18.46 1.16 48.50
C GLY A 21 -19.64 0.57 47.73
N TRP A 22 -19.59 0.67 46.40
CA TRP A 22 -20.65 0.11 45.56
C TRP A 22 -20.77 -1.40 45.83
N PRO A 23 -21.99 -1.97 45.92
CA PRO A 23 -22.18 -3.40 46.01
C PRO A 23 -21.42 -4.09 44.87
N ALA A 24 -20.66 -5.15 45.17
CA ALA A 24 -19.81 -5.83 44.18
C ALA A 24 -20.56 -6.21 42.89
N GLY A 25 -21.85 -6.54 42.99
CA GLY A 25 -22.71 -6.80 41.83
C GLY A 25 -22.92 -5.59 40.91
N LYS A 26 -23.04 -4.37 41.45
CA LYS A 26 -23.17 -3.14 40.63
C LYS A 26 -21.86 -2.80 39.93
N VAL A 27 -20.72 -3.05 40.59
CA VAL A 27 -19.39 -2.88 39.98
C VAL A 27 -19.20 -3.88 38.83
N LEU A 28 -19.63 -5.13 39.01
CA LEU A 28 -19.54 -6.16 37.99
C LEU A 28 -20.44 -5.86 36.78
N VAL A 29 -21.68 -5.41 37.01
CA VAL A 29 -22.59 -4.99 35.93
C VAL A 29 -22.04 -3.77 35.18
N ALA A 30 -21.52 -2.77 35.90
CA ALA A 30 -20.89 -1.60 35.28
C ALA A 30 -19.64 -2.00 34.47
N GLY A 31 -18.84 -2.95 34.95
CA GLY A 31 -17.70 -3.51 34.24
C GLY A 31 -18.11 -4.24 32.95
N LEU A 32 -19.14 -5.09 33.00
CA LEU A 32 -19.67 -5.78 31.82
C LEU A 32 -20.27 -4.80 30.80
N ALA A 33 -20.99 -3.77 31.25
CA ALA A 33 -21.50 -2.71 30.39
C ALA A 33 -20.36 -1.93 29.72
N GLY A 34 -19.30 -1.61 30.47
CA GLY A 34 -18.10 -0.97 29.93
C GLY A 34 -17.39 -1.82 28.88
N LEU A 35 -17.27 -3.13 29.11
CA LEU A 35 -16.72 -4.08 28.14
C LEU A 35 -17.58 -4.19 26.88
N ALA A 36 -18.91 -4.20 27.02
CA ALA A 36 -19.84 -4.22 25.89
C ALA A 36 -19.69 -2.94 25.05
N VAL A 37 -19.65 -1.76 25.68
CA VAL A 37 -19.40 -0.49 24.99
C VAL A 37 -18.05 -0.52 24.28
N ALA A 38 -16.98 -0.94 24.96
CA ALA A 38 -15.66 -1.08 24.35
C ALA A 38 -15.68 -2.05 23.15
N LEU A 39 -16.43 -3.15 23.22
CA LEU A 39 -16.58 -4.10 22.12
C LEU A 39 -17.20 -3.43 20.88
N PHE A 40 -18.30 -2.69 21.05
CA PHE A 40 -18.99 -2.01 19.94
C PHE A 40 -18.14 -0.87 19.36
N LEU A 41 -17.50 -0.06 20.20
CA LEU A 41 -16.59 1.02 19.77
C LEU A 41 -15.39 0.49 18.98
N ASN A 42 -14.91 -0.72 19.28
CA ASN A 42 -13.76 -1.34 18.64
C ASN A 42 -14.13 -2.38 17.57
N SER A 43 -15.42 -2.59 17.29
CA SER A 43 -15.91 -3.65 16.41
C SER A 43 -15.33 -3.58 15.00
N SER A 44 -15.21 -2.39 14.41
CA SER A 44 -14.59 -2.20 13.09
C SER A 44 -13.12 -2.63 13.06
N ALA A 45 -12.34 -2.30 14.11
CA ALA A 45 -10.95 -2.73 14.22
C ALA A 45 -10.82 -4.24 14.37
N LEU A 46 -11.69 -4.85 15.18
CA LEU A 46 -11.74 -6.31 15.37
C LEU A 46 -12.16 -7.04 14.08
N LEU A 47 -13.11 -6.48 13.33
CA LEU A 47 -13.49 -7.01 12.02
C LEU A 47 -12.33 -6.85 11.02
N ALA A 48 -11.66 -5.71 10.98
CA ALA A 48 -10.50 -5.49 10.13
C ALA A 48 -9.38 -6.51 10.45
N ASP A 49 -9.07 -6.70 11.73
CA ASP A 49 -8.09 -7.71 12.16
C ASP A 49 -8.52 -9.13 11.78
N ALA A 50 -9.80 -9.46 11.90
CA ALA A 50 -10.32 -10.74 11.44
C ALA A 50 -10.22 -10.89 9.91
N LYS A 51 -10.52 -9.84 9.14
CA LYS A 51 -10.37 -9.84 7.68
C LYS A 51 -8.94 -10.13 7.24
N ARG A 52 -7.93 -9.59 7.97
CA ARG A 52 -6.48 -9.74 7.73
C ARG A 52 -5.93 -11.14 8.04
N GLN A 53 -6.67 -11.97 8.77
CA GLN A 53 -6.20 -13.33 9.09
C GLN A 53 -6.05 -14.19 7.82
N PRO A 54 -5.11 -15.16 7.82
CA PRO A 54 -5.06 -16.18 6.78
C PRO A 54 -6.39 -16.91 6.68
N ASP A 55 -6.73 -17.35 5.47
CA ASP A 55 -7.95 -18.13 5.28
C ASP A 55 -7.91 -19.45 6.05
N GLY A 56 -9.03 -19.75 6.73
CA GLY A 56 -9.16 -20.92 7.58
C GLY A 56 -10.40 -20.89 8.47
N THR A 57 -10.54 -21.92 9.29
CA THR A 57 -11.67 -22.06 10.24
C THR A 57 -11.69 -20.94 11.28
N GLY A 58 -10.52 -20.56 11.80
CA GLY A 58 -10.37 -19.46 12.75
C GLY A 58 -10.89 -18.13 12.21
N ARG A 59 -10.47 -17.75 10.99
CA ARG A 59 -10.98 -16.55 10.29
C ARG A 59 -12.48 -16.63 10.06
N SER A 60 -12.98 -17.78 9.59
CA SER A 60 -14.40 -17.96 9.29
C SER A 60 -15.27 -17.76 10.53
N VAL A 61 -14.86 -18.31 11.68
CA VAL A 61 -15.54 -18.11 12.97
C VAL A 61 -15.43 -16.65 13.42
N ALA A 62 -14.24 -16.04 13.34
CA ALA A 62 -14.04 -14.65 13.69
C ALA A 62 -14.92 -13.71 12.85
N LEU A 63 -14.98 -13.91 11.53
CA LEU A 63 -15.84 -13.14 10.63
C LEU A 63 -17.34 -13.38 10.91
N ALA A 64 -17.74 -14.60 11.24
CA ALA A 64 -19.13 -14.91 11.62
C ALA A 64 -19.57 -14.22 12.91
N VAL A 65 -18.63 -13.98 13.83
CA VAL A 65 -18.87 -13.25 15.09
C VAL A 65 -18.84 -11.74 14.85
N TRP A 66 -17.82 -11.22 14.17
CA TRP A 66 -17.60 -9.77 14.07
C TRP A 66 -18.47 -9.08 13.03
N ARG A 67 -18.84 -9.74 11.92
CA ARG A 67 -19.69 -9.11 10.88
C ARG A 67 -21.06 -8.65 11.42
N PRO A 68 -21.81 -9.48 12.18
CA PRO A 68 -23.08 -9.02 12.75
C PRO A 68 -22.89 -7.89 13.77
N ILE A 69 -21.84 -7.97 14.61
CA ILE A 69 -21.56 -6.97 15.65
C ILE A 69 -21.20 -5.63 15.02
N GLU A 70 -20.32 -5.62 14.02
CA GLU A 70 -19.93 -4.42 13.28
C GLU A 70 -21.12 -3.80 12.55
N SER A 71 -21.96 -4.62 11.89
CA SER A 71 -23.15 -4.14 11.19
C SER A 71 -24.13 -3.41 12.13
N VAL A 72 -24.33 -3.93 13.35
CA VAL A 72 -25.13 -3.26 14.38
C VAL A 72 -24.43 -2.00 14.89
N ALA A 73 -23.13 -2.06 15.15
CA ALA A 73 -22.36 -0.93 15.67
C ALA A 73 -22.34 0.27 14.69
N SER A 74 -22.09 0.00 13.41
CA SER A 74 -22.03 0.99 12.34
C SER A 74 -23.41 1.57 12.04
N SER A 75 -24.46 0.75 12.01
CA SER A 75 -25.85 1.20 11.86
C SER A 75 -26.29 2.14 13.00
N LEU A 76 -25.79 1.91 14.21
CA LEU A 76 -26.06 2.77 15.38
C LEU A 76 -25.09 3.96 15.50
N GLY A 77 -24.15 4.13 14.56
CA GLY A 77 -23.14 5.21 14.59
C GLY A 77 -22.13 5.11 15.72
N LEU A 78 -22.06 3.95 16.41
CA LEU A 78 -21.20 3.77 17.59
C LEU A 78 -19.71 3.70 17.22
N THR A 79 -19.37 3.49 15.96
CA THR A 79 -17.98 3.43 15.48
C THR A 79 -17.38 4.82 15.20
N TRP A 80 -18.22 5.85 15.06
CA TRP A 80 -17.81 7.20 14.64
C TRP A 80 -16.78 7.89 15.54
N PRO A 81 -16.84 7.81 16.89
CA PRO A 81 -15.88 8.48 17.75
C PRO A 81 -14.45 8.00 17.51
N ARG A 82 -14.27 6.69 17.31
CA ARG A 82 -12.95 6.09 17.05
C ARG A 82 -12.44 6.44 15.66
N VAL A 83 -13.28 6.29 14.63
CA VAL A 83 -12.91 6.61 13.23
C VAL A 83 -12.50 8.08 13.09
N THR A 84 -13.16 8.98 13.82
CA THR A 84 -12.80 10.40 13.86
C THR A 84 -11.43 10.63 14.49
N VAL A 85 -11.13 9.97 15.61
CA VAL A 85 -9.81 10.02 16.26
C VAL A 85 -8.74 9.43 15.34
N GLU A 86 -9.01 8.30 14.67
CA GLU A 86 -8.06 7.68 13.74
C GLU A 86 -7.80 8.58 12.51
N ARG A 87 -8.82 9.26 11.99
CA ARG A 87 -8.67 10.23 10.90
C ARG A 87 -7.84 11.45 11.34
N LEU A 88 -8.05 11.96 12.55
CA LEU A 88 -7.23 13.04 13.13
C LEU A 88 -5.77 12.62 13.37
N LEU A 89 -5.54 11.32 13.60
CA LEU A 89 -4.21 10.73 13.77
C LEU A 89 -3.59 10.27 12.43
N GLY A 90 -4.23 10.53 11.28
CA GLY A 90 -3.74 10.15 9.96
C GLY A 90 -3.78 8.63 9.65
N ARG A 91 -4.69 7.87 10.28
CA ARG A 91 -4.75 6.40 10.21
C ARG A 91 -6.03 5.84 9.53
N SER A 92 -6.61 6.51 8.54
CA SER A 92 -7.86 6.03 7.92
C SER A 92 -7.65 5.01 6.79
N GLU A 93 -8.23 3.81 6.92
CA GLU A 93 -8.45 2.87 5.80
C GLU A 93 -9.76 3.24 5.07
N VAL A 94 -9.74 3.33 3.74
CA VAL A 94 -10.89 3.68 2.90
C VAL A 94 -11.33 2.44 2.11
N GLU A 95 -12.50 1.88 2.44
CA GLU A 95 -13.13 0.77 1.70
C GLU A 95 -14.18 1.40 0.75
N GLN A 96 -13.92 1.43 -0.56
CA GLN A 96 -14.87 1.92 -1.58
C GLN A 96 -15.40 0.74 -2.42
N THR A 97 -16.72 0.52 -2.34
CA THR A 97 -17.45 -0.48 -3.13
C THR A 97 -17.83 0.12 -4.49
N ILE A 98 -17.33 -0.44 -5.61
CA ILE A 98 -17.62 0.04 -6.97
C ILE A 98 -18.69 -0.84 -7.64
N THR A 99 -19.73 -0.19 -8.17
CA THR A 99 -20.72 -0.78 -9.09
C THR A 99 -20.33 -0.41 -10.52
N LEU A 100 -19.95 -1.39 -11.34
CA LEU A 100 -19.52 -1.18 -12.73
C LEU A 100 -20.71 -1.26 -13.69
N LEU A 101 -21.05 -0.13 -14.33
CA LEU A 101 -21.89 -0.10 -15.52
C LEU A 101 -20.97 -0.01 -16.75
N ARG A 102 -21.03 -1.04 -17.60
CA ARG A 102 -20.22 -1.19 -18.81
C ARG A 102 -21.06 -0.80 -20.03
N GLU A 103 -20.74 0.32 -20.67
CA GLU A 103 -21.29 0.70 -21.97
C GLU A 103 -20.28 0.39 -23.08
N LYS A 104 -20.78 -0.14 -24.21
CA LYS A 104 -20.01 -0.75 -25.30
C LYS A 104 -20.04 0.17 -26.52
N ILE A 105 -18.89 0.54 -27.08
CA ILE A 105 -18.80 1.31 -28.33
C ILE A 105 -18.19 0.45 -29.44
N GLU A 106 -18.84 0.47 -30.61
CA GLU A 106 -18.44 -0.19 -31.86
C GLU A 106 -17.49 0.68 -32.71
N VAL A 107 -16.59 0.03 -33.44
CA VAL A 107 -15.57 0.64 -34.31
C VAL A 107 -15.99 0.53 -35.78
N ILE A 108 -15.85 1.63 -36.54
CA ILE A 108 -16.08 1.67 -38.00
C ILE A 108 -14.72 1.76 -38.71
N ALA A 109 -14.50 0.86 -39.67
CA ALA A 109 -13.30 0.77 -40.51
C ALA A 109 -13.36 1.71 -41.74
N THR A 110 -12.21 2.25 -42.13
CA THR A 110 -11.99 3.06 -43.35
C THR A 110 -11.39 2.24 -44.49
N SER A 111 -11.67 2.65 -45.74
CA SER A 111 -11.18 2.05 -46.98
C SER A 111 -10.27 3.02 -47.74
N GLU A 112 -9.23 2.46 -48.37
CA GLU A 112 -8.17 3.08 -49.17
C GLU A 112 -8.62 3.63 -50.55
N LYS A 113 -7.81 4.54 -51.13
CA LYS A 113 -7.39 4.43 -52.55
C LYS A 113 -6.12 5.24 -52.91
N ASP A 114 -5.25 4.56 -53.65
CA ASP A 114 -4.04 4.96 -54.40
C ASP A 114 -4.17 6.19 -55.32
N ASP A 115 -3.12 6.99 -55.51
CA ASP A 115 -2.12 6.77 -56.59
C ASP A 115 -1.08 7.93 -56.73
N SER A 116 0.09 7.58 -57.26
CA SER A 116 1.13 8.43 -57.90
C SER A 116 2.05 9.27 -57.01
N VAL A 117 3.29 8.81 -56.74
CA VAL A 117 4.47 9.71 -56.75
C VAL A 117 5.81 8.99 -57.00
N THR A 118 6.47 9.26 -58.14
CA THR A 118 7.88 8.89 -58.38
C THR A 118 8.68 10.14 -58.77
N SER A 119 8.68 11.13 -57.87
CA SER A 119 9.65 12.24 -57.82
C SER A 119 9.68 12.91 -56.44
N SER A 120 8.87 12.43 -55.49
CA SER A 120 8.84 12.90 -54.10
C SER A 120 9.82 12.17 -53.21
N VAL A 121 10.38 11.02 -53.61
CA VAL A 121 11.06 10.12 -52.67
C VAL A 121 12.23 10.79 -51.93
N GLN A 122 12.93 11.78 -52.51
CA GLN A 122 14.00 12.51 -51.82
C GLN A 122 13.51 13.70 -50.98
N GLU A 123 12.64 14.57 -51.51
CA GLU A 123 12.05 15.67 -50.73
C GLU A 123 11.12 15.15 -49.62
N GLU A 124 10.41 14.06 -49.87
CA GLU A 124 9.55 13.36 -48.92
C GLU A 124 10.36 12.54 -47.92
N GLN A 125 11.58 12.08 -48.25
CA GLN A 125 12.48 11.47 -47.26
C GLN A 125 13.09 12.52 -46.33
N GLU A 126 13.49 13.69 -46.84
CA GLU A 126 13.96 14.80 -46.02
C GLU A 126 12.81 15.41 -45.20
N LEU A 127 11.62 15.62 -45.80
CA LEU A 127 10.44 16.05 -45.03
C LEU A 127 10.00 14.98 -44.02
N ARG A 128 10.04 13.67 -44.33
CA ARG A 128 9.71 12.58 -43.38
C ARG A 128 10.78 12.41 -42.30
N GLN A 129 12.04 12.77 -42.56
CA GLN A 129 13.07 12.81 -41.52
C GLN A 129 12.91 14.01 -40.62
N VAL A 130 12.65 15.20 -41.17
CA VAL A 130 12.41 16.43 -40.40
C VAL A 130 11.10 16.34 -39.62
N THR A 131 9.99 15.93 -40.26
CA THR A 131 8.72 15.65 -39.55
C THR A 131 8.84 14.44 -38.65
N GLY A 132 9.66 13.43 -38.96
CA GLY A 132 9.89 12.29 -38.07
C GLY A 132 10.69 12.65 -36.83
N GLU A 133 11.65 13.56 -36.92
CA GLU A 133 12.37 14.11 -35.77
C GLU A 133 11.54 15.13 -35.00
N GLU A 134 10.79 16.01 -35.66
CA GLU A 134 9.87 16.95 -35.01
C GLU A 134 8.68 16.26 -34.36
N LEU A 135 8.14 15.18 -34.98
CA LEU A 135 7.13 14.31 -34.39
C LEU A 135 7.72 13.49 -33.25
N ARG A 136 8.94 12.95 -33.36
CA ARG A 136 9.64 12.31 -32.22
C ARG A 136 9.94 13.30 -31.09
N ARG A 137 10.19 14.57 -31.42
CA ARG A 137 10.39 15.67 -30.47
C ARG A 137 9.05 16.11 -29.86
N SER A 138 7.94 16.00 -30.58
CA SER A 138 6.57 16.23 -30.10
C SER A 138 5.95 15.01 -29.39
N LEU A 139 6.59 13.85 -29.44
CA LEU A 139 6.23 12.62 -28.72
C LEU A 139 6.95 12.49 -27.39
N LYS A 140 7.88 13.39 -27.05
CA LYS A 140 8.33 13.51 -25.66
C LYS A 140 7.17 14.07 -24.84
N PRO A 141 6.79 13.43 -23.73
CA PRO A 141 5.83 14.01 -22.81
C PRO A 141 6.31 15.42 -22.43
N ASN A 142 5.45 16.41 -22.65
CA ASN A 142 5.73 17.79 -22.24
C ASN A 142 5.20 17.97 -20.82
N TRP A 143 5.98 17.49 -19.84
CA TRP A 143 5.68 17.69 -18.44
C TRP A 143 6.06 19.11 -18.01
N ASP A 144 5.15 19.81 -17.37
CA ASP A 144 5.36 21.13 -16.80
C ASP A 144 4.53 21.29 -15.50
N ALA A 145 4.42 22.51 -14.99
CA ALA A 145 3.69 22.75 -13.73
C ALA A 145 2.16 22.59 -13.88
N ASP A 146 1.61 22.77 -15.09
CA ASP A 146 0.18 22.66 -15.38
C ASP A 146 -0.18 21.25 -15.90
N ASN A 147 0.81 20.50 -16.38
CA ASN A 147 0.73 19.10 -16.79
C ASN A 147 1.88 18.29 -16.14
N PRO A 148 1.81 18.01 -14.83
CA PRO A 148 2.90 17.35 -14.12
C PRO A 148 3.02 15.87 -14.48
N PHE A 149 4.23 15.33 -14.35
CA PHE A 149 4.50 13.89 -14.32
C PHE A 149 3.80 13.26 -13.11
N GLN A 150 2.91 12.32 -13.39
CA GLN A 150 2.10 11.63 -12.40
C GLN A 150 2.79 10.35 -11.91
N LEU A 151 3.25 10.35 -10.66
CA LEU A 151 3.86 9.18 -10.00
C LEU A 151 2.89 8.53 -9.02
N TRP A 152 2.60 7.24 -9.18
CA TRP A 152 1.78 6.49 -8.25
C TRP A 152 2.59 5.44 -7.48
N VAL A 153 2.65 5.56 -6.15
CA VAL A 153 3.35 4.62 -5.26
C VAL A 153 2.31 3.82 -4.49
N THR A 154 2.22 2.52 -4.73
CA THR A 154 1.19 1.68 -4.11
C THR A 154 1.70 0.28 -3.79
N GLY A 155 0.98 -0.44 -2.93
CA GLY A 155 1.42 -1.75 -2.47
C GLY A 155 0.97 -2.09 -1.06
N ASP A 156 1.61 -3.09 -0.48
CA ASP A 156 1.28 -3.60 0.85
C ASP A 156 1.76 -2.66 1.97
N SER A 157 1.85 -3.18 3.20
CA SER A 157 2.28 -2.39 4.36
C SER A 157 3.68 -1.79 4.23
N MET A 158 4.54 -2.30 3.34
CA MET A 158 5.88 -1.77 3.13
C MET A 158 5.88 -0.34 2.58
N VAL A 159 4.88 0.03 1.77
CA VAL A 159 4.74 1.38 1.21
C VAL A 159 4.67 2.44 2.29
N ARG A 160 4.05 2.14 3.44
CA ARG A 160 3.96 3.09 4.57
C ARG A 160 5.32 3.65 5.01
N PHE A 161 6.40 2.90 4.79
CA PHE A 161 7.71 3.25 5.34
C PHE A 161 8.57 4.06 4.38
N PHE A 162 8.20 4.19 3.12
CA PHE A 162 8.96 4.96 2.13
C PHE A 162 8.09 5.80 1.20
N GLY A 163 6.79 5.51 1.06
CA GLY A 163 5.90 6.13 0.07
C GLY A 163 5.85 7.64 0.22
N ASP A 164 5.56 8.15 1.41
CA ASP A 164 5.48 9.61 1.65
C ASP A 164 6.85 10.29 1.53
N THR A 165 7.93 9.55 1.84
CA THR A 165 9.31 10.03 1.64
C THR A 165 9.65 10.11 0.15
N LEU A 166 9.26 9.12 -0.65
CA LEU A 166 9.43 9.12 -2.10
C LEU A 166 8.59 10.23 -2.76
N VAL A 167 7.34 10.43 -2.33
CA VAL A 167 6.50 11.58 -2.75
C VAL A 167 7.24 12.89 -2.48
N SER A 168 7.69 13.09 -1.24
CA SER A 168 8.41 14.31 -0.85
C SER A 168 9.69 14.56 -1.66
N LEU A 169 10.42 13.49 -2.02
CA LEU A 169 11.61 13.59 -2.86
C LEU A 169 11.27 13.86 -4.33
N ALA A 170 10.23 13.22 -4.86
CA ALA A 170 9.78 13.38 -6.23
C ALA A 170 9.25 14.80 -6.49
N GLU A 171 8.43 15.34 -5.59
CA GLU A 171 7.83 16.68 -5.70
C GLU A 171 8.80 17.83 -5.37
N THR A 172 10.09 17.54 -5.16
CA THR A 172 11.12 18.59 -5.18
C THR A 172 11.26 19.24 -6.56
N SER A 173 10.75 18.56 -7.61
CA SER A 173 10.45 19.17 -8.89
C SER A 173 9.00 19.65 -8.92
N THR A 174 8.78 20.87 -9.40
CA THR A 174 7.43 21.41 -9.62
C THR A 174 6.70 20.78 -10.81
N MET A 175 7.40 19.96 -11.60
CA MET A 175 6.84 19.24 -12.75
C MET A 175 6.40 17.82 -12.39
N VAL A 176 6.34 17.48 -11.10
CA VAL A 176 5.99 16.14 -10.61
C VAL A 176 4.90 16.26 -9.57
N GLN A 177 3.87 15.43 -9.68
CA GLN A 177 2.87 15.20 -8.65
C GLN A 177 2.84 13.71 -8.34
N ALA A 178 2.93 13.38 -7.04
CA ALA A 178 3.07 12.00 -6.61
C ALA A 178 2.01 11.63 -5.56
N THR A 179 1.52 10.39 -5.63
CA THR A 179 0.56 9.85 -4.67
C THR A 179 1.10 8.58 -4.01
N SER A 180 0.91 8.46 -2.70
CA SER A 180 1.27 7.29 -1.89
C SER A 180 -0.01 6.63 -1.36
N GLU A 181 -0.24 5.36 -1.75
CA GLU A 181 -1.42 4.60 -1.37
C GLU A 181 -1.04 3.20 -0.84
N PRO A 182 -0.68 3.08 0.44
CA PRO A 182 -0.44 1.79 1.09
C PRO A 182 -1.75 1.09 1.47
N VAL A 183 -1.86 -0.21 1.18
CA VAL A 183 -2.97 -1.06 1.64
C VAL A 183 -2.44 -2.17 2.53
N LEU A 184 -2.71 -2.05 3.82
CA LEU A 184 -2.09 -2.90 4.82
C LEU A 184 -2.59 -4.34 4.77
N SER A 185 -1.67 -5.26 5.10
CA SER A 185 -1.99 -6.69 5.20
C SER A 185 -2.55 -7.30 3.91
N SER A 186 -2.41 -6.59 2.79
CA SER A 186 -2.87 -7.00 1.47
C SER A 186 -1.77 -7.70 0.68
N GLY A 187 -2.17 -8.22 -0.47
CA GLY A 187 -1.31 -8.88 -1.42
C GLY A 187 -2.14 -9.60 -2.49
N LEU A 188 -1.48 -10.23 -3.45
CA LEU A 188 -2.11 -10.87 -4.60
C LEU A 188 -2.79 -12.21 -4.27
N SER A 189 -2.46 -12.86 -3.16
CA SER A 189 -3.03 -14.18 -2.81
C SER A 189 -4.51 -14.10 -2.42
N ARG A 190 -4.98 -12.92 -1.98
CA ARG A 190 -6.26 -12.72 -1.28
C ARG A 190 -7.13 -11.61 -1.89
N PRO A 191 -7.66 -11.79 -3.11
CA PRO A 191 -8.55 -10.81 -3.73
C PRO A 191 -9.87 -10.63 -2.96
N ASP A 192 -10.26 -11.59 -2.11
CA ASP A 192 -11.41 -11.46 -1.20
C ASP A 192 -11.15 -10.47 -0.04
N PHE A 193 -9.88 -10.21 0.27
CA PHE A 193 -9.48 -9.20 1.24
C PHE A 193 -9.25 -7.85 0.57
N PHE A 194 -8.47 -7.82 -0.52
CA PHE A 194 -8.26 -6.64 -1.34
C PHE A 194 -7.96 -7.00 -2.79
N ASP A 195 -8.77 -6.48 -3.72
CA ASP A 195 -8.65 -6.75 -5.15
C ASP A 195 -7.70 -5.75 -5.81
N TRP A 196 -6.41 -6.10 -5.81
CA TRP A 196 -5.35 -5.29 -6.44
C TRP A 196 -5.58 -5.02 -7.93
N PRO A 197 -5.91 -6.01 -8.79
CA PRO A 197 -6.26 -5.75 -10.18
C PRO A 197 -7.40 -4.75 -10.34
N ALA A 198 -8.48 -4.85 -9.57
CA ALA A 198 -9.59 -3.90 -9.66
C ALA A 198 -9.15 -2.48 -9.26
N ARG A 199 -8.39 -2.34 -8.16
CA ARG A 199 -7.91 -1.03 -7.71
C ARG A 199 -6.93 -0.41 -8.72
N LEU A 200 -6.00 -1.19 -9.26
CA LEU A 200 -5.04 -0.70 -10.25
C LEU A 200 -5.73 -0.30 -11.54
N ALA A 201 -6.74 -1.05 -12.00
CA ALA A 201 -7.53 -0.67 -13.18
C ALA A 201 -8.23 0.69 -12.96
N GLU A 202 -8.76 0.92 -11.76
CA GLU A 202 -9.34 2.22 -11.40
C GLU A 202 -8.30 3.33 -11.41
N ILE A 203 -7.11 3.10 -10.84
CA ILE A 203 -6.01 4.09 -10.85
C ILE A 203 -5.61 4.42 -12.28
N MET A 204 -5.39 3.41 -13.13
CA MET A 204 -5.01 3.63 -14.53
C MET A 204 -6.11 4.41 -15.28
N THR A 205 -7.38 4.10 -15.03
CA THR A 205 -8.50 4.78 -15.72
C THR A 205 -8.72 6.21 -15.24
N LYS A 206 -8.59 6.48 -13.94
CA LYS A 206 -8.93 7.78 -13.34
C LYS A 206 -7.77 8.76 -13.29
N HIS A 207 -6.56 8.25 -13.12
CA HIS A 207 -5.37 9.06 -12.85
C HIS A 207 -4.30 8.92 -13.93
N ASP A 208 -4.36 7.84 -14.72
CA ASP A 208 -3.48 7.58 -15.87
C ASP A 208 -2.00 7.94 -15.62
N PRO A 209 -1.37 7.42 -14.55
CA PRO A 209 -0.07 7.89 -14.12
C PRO A 209 1.03 7.58 -15.15
N ASP A 210 2.05 8.44 -15.27
CA ASP A 210 3.22 8.20 -16.13
C ASP A 210 4.14 7.09 -15.57
N ALA A 211 4.20 6.96 -14.24
CA ALA A 211 4.93 5.87 -13.60
C ALA A 211 4.22 5.32 -12.37
N VAL A 212 4.42 4.02 -12.15
CA VAL A 212 3.89 3.31 -10.99
C VAL A 212 5.01 2.56 -10.28
N VAL A 213 5.05 2.67 -8.96
CA VAL A 213 5.93 1.91 -8.08
C VAL A 213 5.06 0.95 -7.26
N ILE A 214 5.33 -0.34 -7.37
CA ILE A 214 4.58 -1.38 -6.66
C ILE A 214 5.51 -2.20 -5.77
N ILE A 215 5.14 -2.38 -4.49
CA ILE A 215 5.72 -3.42 -3.63
C ILE A 215 4.61 -4.28 -3.03
N LEU A 216 4.64 -5.58 -3.32
CA LEU A 216 3.65 -6.56 -2.86
C LEU A 216 4.34 -7.85 -2.43
N GLY A 217 3.65 -8.68 -1.66
CA GLY A 217 4.13 -10.02 -1.30
C GLY A 217 4.33 -10.28 0.18
N GLY A 218 4.38 -9.25 1.03
CA GLY A 218 4.64 -9.42 2.47
C GLY A 218 3.67 -10.36 3.16
N ASN A 219 2.45 -10.49 2.62
CA ASN A 219 1.37 -11.32 3.14
C ASN A 219 1.00 -12.49 2.22
N ASP A 220 1.67 -12.65 1.07
CA ASP A 220 1.19 -13.55 0.01
C ASP A 220 1.62 -14.99 0.14
N ALA A 221 2.57 -15.26 1.04
CA ALA A 221 2.99 -16.59 1.41
C ALA A 221 1.93 -17.34 2.25
N GLN A 222 0.74 -17.54 1.68
CA GLN A 222 -0.41 -18.28 2.21
C GLN A 222 -1.09 -19.08 1.09
N ASN A 223 -2.01 -19.98 1.43
CA ASN A 223 -2.78 -20.73 0.43
C ASN A 223 -3.59 -19.78 -0.45
N ILE A 224 -3.80 -20.15 -1.72
CA ILE A 224 -4.63 -19.40 -2.65
C ILE A 224 -5.96 -20.11 -2.81
N ARG A 225 -7.06 -19.35 -2.80
CA ARG A 225 -8.35 -19.83 -3.32
C ARG A 225 -8.43 -19.46 -4.80
N ALA A 226 -8.48 -20.49 -5.67
CA ALA A 226 -8.61 -20.32 -7.11
C ALA A 226 -10.05 -19.88 -7.49
N GLY A 227 -10.23 -19.46 -8.75
CA GLY A 227 -11.52 -18.94 -9.24
C GLY A 227 -12.67 -19.95 -9.25
N ASP A 228 -12.34 -21.25 -9.33
CA ASP A 228 -13.28 -22.37 -9.20
C ASP A 228 -13.59 -22.73 -7.73
N GLY A 229 -12.98 -22.02 -6.78
CA GLY A 229 -13.14 -22.24 -5.34
C GLY A 229 -12.18 -23.25 -4.73
N GLN A 230 -11.31 -23.91 -5.52
CA GLN A 230 -10.32 -24.86 -5.03
C GLN A 230 -9.24 -24.17 -4.19
N TRP A 231 -8.76 -24.85 -3.13
CA TRP A 231 -7.58 -24.44 -2.38
C TRP A 231 -6.31 -24.96 -3.04
N LEU A 232 -5.41 -24.03 -3.36
CA LEU A 232 -4.05 -24.30 -3.80
C LEU A 232 -3.12 -24.17 -2.59
N GLU A 233 -2.51 -25.27 -2.21
CA GLU A 233 -1.54 -25.29 -1.11
C GLU A 233 -0.32 -24.44 -1.44
N ARG A 234 0.07 -23.59 -0.49
CA ARG A 234 1.17 -22.65 -0.65
C ARG A 234 2.44 -23.33 -1.18
N PHE A 235 2.98 -22.77 -2.26
CA PHE A 235 4.23 -23.17 -2.93
C PHE A 235 4.20 -24.49 -3.68
N ASN A 236 3.06 -25.17 -3.80
CA ASN A 236 2.94 -26.28 -4.75
C ASN A 236 2.91 -25.75 -6.20
N GLU A 237 3.05 -26.64 -7.19
CA GLU A 237 3.10 -26.23 -8.61
C GLU A 237 1.88 -25.43 -9.06
N ALA A 238 0.68 -25.84 -8.63
CA ALA A 238 -0.55 -25.14 -8.97
C ALA A 238 -0.60 -23.72 -8.37
N TRP A 239 -0.14 -23.56 -7.13
CA TRP A 239 -0.02 -22.28 -6.45
C TRP A 239 0.99 -21.38 -7.16
N LEU A 240 2.16 -21.93 -7.55
CA LEU A 240 3.18 -21.17 -8.28
C LEU A 240 2.64 -20.67 -9.62
N ALA A 241 1.93 -21.53 -10.36
CA ALA A 241 1.32 -21.17 -11.64
C ALA A 241 0.25 -20.06 -11.46
N GLU A 242 -0.64 -20.20 -10.49
CA GLU A 242 -1.68 -19.18 -10.23
C GLU A 242 -1.08 -17.87 -9.73
N TYR A 243 -0.06 -17.91 -8.87
CA TYR A 243 0.58 -16.70 -8.37
C TYR A 243 1.34 -15.96 -9.47
N ARG A 244 2.08 -16.68 -10.34
CA ARG A 244 2.69 -16.12 -11.55
C ARG A 244 1.67 -15.44 -12.45
N ARG A 245 0.54 -16.11 -12.71
CA ARG A 245 -0.56 -15.54 -13.50
C ARG A 245 -1.06 -14.22 -12.89
N ARG A 246 -1.19 -14.13 -11.56
CA ARG A 246 -1.62 -12.90 -10.87
C ARG A 246 -0.58 -11.78 -10.97
N ILE A 247 0.71 -12.09 -10.81
CA ILE A 247 1.81 -11.13 -10.99
C ILE A 247 1.76 -10.57 -12.41
N GLY A 248 1.76 -11.45 -13.42
CA GLY A 248 1.72 -11.06 -14.83
C GLY A 248 0.48 -10.21 -15.17
N THR A 249 -0.69 -10.61 -14.67
CA THR A 249 -1.94 -9.83 -14.85
C THR A 249 -1.80 -8.40 -14.35
N VAL A 250 -1.18 -8.19 -13.18
CA VAL A 250 -0.97 -6.84 -12.63
C VAL A 250 0.04 -6.05 -13.46
N MET A 251 1.15 -6.69 -13.83
CA MET A 251 2.18 -6.05 -14.67
C MET A 251 1.59 -5.61 -16.02
N ASP A 252 0.86 -6.49 -16.70
CA ASP A 252 0.23 -6.24 -17.99
C ASP A 252 -0.87 -5.17 -17.90
N LEU A 253 -1.66 -5.18 -16.82
CA LEU A 253 -2.69 -4.17 -16.58
C LEU A 253 -2.09 -2.78 -16.44
N VAL A 254 -1.06 -2.64 -15.60
CA VAL A 254 -0.42 -1.35 -15.36
C VAL A 254 0.26 -0.87 -16.64
N THR A 255 1.04 -1.73 -17.29
CA THR A 255 1.79 -1.39 -18.52
C THR A 255 0.97 -1.51 -19.82
N SER A 256 -0.36 -1.42 -19.71
CA SER A 256 -1.25 -1.40 -20.88
C SER A 256 -1.09 -0.13 -21.72
N ASP A 257 -0.66 0.97 -21.09
CA ASP A 257 -0.10 2.14 -21.77
C ASP A 257 1.36 1.86 -22.13
N ALA A 258 1.72 2.11 -23.39
CA ALA A 258 3.05 1.87 -23.89
C ALA A 258 4.10 2.84 -23.29
N ASP A 259 3.73 4.03 -22.85
CA ASP A 259 4.69 5.02 -22.37
C ASP A 259 4.88 4.98 -20.84
N ARG A 260 4.06 4.19 -20.13
CA ARG A 260 4.12 4.06 -18.67
C ARG A 260 5.28 3.19 -18.21
N VAL A 261 5.98 3.66 -17.17
CA VAL A 261 7.03 2.89 -16.47
C VAL A 261 6.46 2.19 -15.24
N LEU A 262 6.70 0.89 -15.09
CA LEU A 262 6.42 0.17 -13.84
C LEU A 262 7.72 -0.24 -13.14
N LEU A 263 7.94 0.29 -11.92
CA LEU A 263 8.93 -0.24 -10.99
C LEU A 263 8.26 -1.30 -10.09
N TRP A 264 8.55 -2.58 -10.34
CA TRP A 264 8.15 -3.67 -9.46
C TRP A 264 9.24 -3.93 -8.42
N VAL A 265 8.99 -3.54 -7.18
CA VAL A 265 9.96 -3.60 -6.09
C VAL A 265 9.84 -4.93 -5.35
N GLY A 266 10.95 -5.65 -5.25
CA GLY A 266 11.04 -6.87 -4.47
C GLY A 266 10.95 -6.62 -2.96
N GLN A 267 10.60 -7.66 -2.20
CA GLN A 267 10.62 -7.61 -0.74
C GLN A 267 12.06 -7.62 -0.22
N PRO A 268 12.39 -6.82 0.81
CA PRO A 268 13.76 -6.74 1.29
C PRO A 268 14.04 -7.93 2.25
N PRO A 269 15.30 -8.18 2.67
CA PRO A 269 15.62 -9.31 3.54
C PRO A 269 14.90 -9.23 4.89
N MET A 270 14.45 -10.38 5.38
CA MET A 270 13.72 -10.50 6.65
C MET A 270 14.60 -11.15 7.73
N ARG A 271 14.39 -10.80 9.00
CA ARG A 271 15.18 -11.34 10.12
C ARG A 271 14.99 -12.84 10.32
N GLN A 272 13.75 -13.32 10.21
CA GLN A 272 13.44 -14.73 10.40
C GLN A 272 13.74 -15.49 9.12
N GLU A 273 14.64 -16.47 9.18
CA GLU A 273 15.10 -17.24 8.02
C GLU A 273 13.94 -17.83 7.21
N GLY A 274 13.01 -18.52 7.88
CA GLY A 274 11.85 -19.10 7.20
C GLY A 274 10.88 -18.08 6.61
N PHE A 275 10.93 -16.80 7.02
CA PHE A 275 10.17 -15.73 6.36
C PHE A 275 10.97 -15.14 5.20
N ASP A 276 12.28 -14.94 5.37
CA ASP A 276 13.18 -14.47 4.32
C ASP A 276 13.18 -15.41 3.12
N GLN A 277 13.25 -16.72 3.34
CA GLN A 277 13.16 -17.73 2.28
C GLN A 277 11.87 -17.61 1.46
N ARG A 278 10.75 -17.28 2.11
CA ARG A 278 9.47 -17.06 1.41
C ARG A 278 9.53 -15.79 0.56
N MET A 279 10.08 -14.70 1.09
CA MET A 279 10.26 -13.45 0.33
C MET A 279 11.22 -13.64 -0.84
N GLN A 280 12.30 -14.39 -0.67
CA GLN A 280 13.22 -14.75 -1.76
C GLN A 280 12.50 -15.54 -2.86
N LEU A 281 11.67 -16.52 -2.50
CA LEU A 281 10.87 -17.26 -3.48
C LEU A 281 9.96 -16.31 -4.27
N LEU A 282 9.20 -15.44 -3.60
CA LEU A 282 8.31 -14.49 -4.27
C LEU A 282 9.08 -13.51 -5.16
N ASN A 283 10.22 -12.98 -4.69
CA ASN A 283 11.10 -12.11 -5.45
C ASN A 283 11.60 -12.76 -6.73
N ASN A 284 11.96 -14.05 -6.69
CA ASN A 284 12.36 -14.79 -7.88
C ASN A 284 11.21 -14.92 -8.90
N LEU A 285 9.97 -15.06 -8.44
CA LEU A 285 8.80 -15.05 -9.32
C LEU A 285 8.61 -13.67 -9.95
N TYR A 286 8.69 -12.59 -9.16
CA TYR A 286 8.57 -11.22 -9.66
C TYR A 286 9.63 -10.88 -10.70
N GLN A 287 10.89 -11.22 -10.41
CA GLN A 287 11.99 -10.98 -11.34
C GLN A 287 11.80 -11.76 -12.64
N ALA A 288 11.35 -13.02 -12.57
CA ALA A 288 11.09 -13.83 -13.76
C ALA A 288 9.95 -13.26 -14.60
N GLU A 289 8.82 -12.87 -14.00
CA GLU A 289 7.68 -12.27 -14.72
C GLU A 289 8.02 -10.89 -15.31
N ALA A 290 8.82 -10.10 -14.60
CA ALA A 290 9.28 -8.79 -15.08
C ALA A 290 10.24 -8.95 -16.28
N ALA A 291 11.10 -9.97 -16.27
CA ALA A 291 12.06 -10.20 -17.36
C ALA A 291 11.39 -10.55 -18.70
N GLU A 292 10.13 -10.96 -18.69
CA GLU A 292 9.32 -11.21 -19.90
C GLU A 292 8.64 -9.93 -20.44
N ARG A 293 8.83 -8.78 -19.77
CA ARG A 293 8.09 -7.54 -20.04
C ARG A 293 9.03 -6.34 -20.07
N ASP A 294 9.28 -5.80 -21.26
CA ASP A 294 10.22 -4.70 -21.50
C ASP A 294 9.96 -3.43 -20.66
N ARG A 295 8.71 -3.20 -20.26
CA ARG A 295 8.27 -1.99 -19.53
C ARG A 295 8.17 -2.17 -18.02
N VAL A 296 8.56 -3.34 -17.53
CA VAL A 296 8.58 -3.66 -16.10
C VAL A 296 10.03 -3.73 -15.63
N GLN A 297 10.40 -2.79 -14.77
CA GLN A 297 11.70 -2.80 -14.12
C GLN A 297 11.58 -3.44 -12.75
N TYR A 298 12.21 -4.60 -12.58
CA TYR A 298 12.32 -5.22 -11.26
C TYR A 298 13.42 -4.55 -10.44
N VAL A 299 13.08 -4.09 -9.23
CA VAL A 299 14.02 -3.45 -8.30
C VAL A 299 14.34 -4.42 -7.16
N ASP A 300 15.56 -4.95 -7.14
CA ASP A 300 16.05 -5.81 -6.05
C ASP A 300 16.49 -4.98 -4.83
N LEU A 301 15.87 -5.26 -3.70
CA LEU A 301 16.18 -4.61 -2.42
C LEU A 301 17.24 -5.34 -1.59
N ARG A 302 17.64 -6.57 -1.97
CA ARG A 302 18.62 -7.33 -1.18
C ARG A 302 19.96 -6.62 -1.17
N GLY A 303 20.43 -6.16 -2.33
CA GLY A 303 21.69 -5.41 -2.43
C GLY A 303 21.74 -4.14 -1.56
N LEU A 304 20.59 -3.53 -1.25
CA LEU A 304 20.50 -2.34 -0.40
C LEU A 304 20.44 -2.68 1.10
N PHE A 305 19.85 -3.83 1.46
CA PHE A 305 19.49 -4.14 2.85
C PHE A 305 20.13 -5.40 3.43
N THR A 306 21.10 -6.01 2.76
CA THR A 306 21.97 -7.03 3.34
C THR A 306 23.30 -6.45 3.80
N ASN A 307 23.91 -7.06 4.82
CA ASN A 307 25.29 -6.77 5.18
C ASN A 307 26.28 -7.33 4.14
N SER A 308 27.59 -7.11 4.36
CA SER A 308 28.65 -7.59 3.47
C SER A 308 28.72 -9.11 3.31
N SER A 309 28.07 -9.88 4.18
CA SER A 309 27.93 -11.33 4.08
C SER A 309 26.63 -11.77 3.38
N GLY A 310 25.83 -10.84 2.85
CA GLY A 310 24.55 -11.12 2.20
C GLY A 310 23.41 -11.44 3.17
N ASN A 311 23.59 -11.21 4.47
CA ASN A 311 22.61 -11.52 5.50
C ASN A 311 21.80 -10.29 5.92
N TYR A 312 20.59 -10.53 6.45
CA TYR A 312 19.81 -9.50 7.13
C TYR A 312 20.66 -8.78 8.18
N SER A 313 20.56 -7.45 8.21
CA SER A 313 21.04 -6.64 9.33
C SER A 313 20.07 -5.52 9.63
N ARG A 314 19.89 -5.23 10.92
CA ARG A 314 19.14 -4.04 11.36
C ARG A 314 19.95 -2.76 11.16
N TYR A 315 21.26 -2.85 11.33
CA TYR A 315 22.17 -1.73 11.19
C TYR A 315 23.10 -1.94 10.00
N LEU A 316 23.15 -0.97 9.09
CA LEU A 316 24.04 -1.00 7.93
C LEU A 316 24.92 0.25 7.92
N PRO A 317 26.17 0.16 7.46
CA PRO A 317 27.03 1.32 7.30
C PRO A 317 26.50 2.21 6.16
N ASP A 318 26.45 3.51 6.40
CA ASP A 318 26.29 4.51 5.33
C ASP A 318 27.60 4.71 4.54
N ASN A 319 27.61 5.65 3.60
CA ASN A 319 28.79 5.98 2.79
C ASN A 319 30.00 6.46 3.61
N ALA A 320 29.79 6.92 4.85
CA ALA A 320 30.86 7.32 5.78
C ALA A 320 31.25 6.19 6.75
N GLY A 321 30.66 5.00 6.61
CA GLY A 321 30.88 3.84 7.48
C GLY A 321 30.12 3.90 8.81
N LYS A 322 29.26 4.90 9.03
CA LYS A 322 28.47 5.01 10.25
C LYS A 322 27.30 4.03 10.18
N LEU A 323 27.09 3.27 11.26
CA LEU A 323 25.95 2.37 11.37
C LEU A 323 24.63 3.16 11.48
N VAL A 324 23.70 2.87 10.58
CA VAL A 324 22.36 3.44 10.49
C VAL A 324 21.33 2.34 10.74
N ASP A 325 20.35 2.62 11.60
CA ASP A 325 19.22 1.72 11.84
C ASP A 325 18.28 1.74 10.63
N VAL A 326 18.27 0.69 9.81
CA VAL A 326 17.48 0.59 8.57
C VAL A 326 16.23 -0.29 8.70
N ARG A 327 16.01 -0.89 9.88
CA ARG A 327 14.89 -1.82 10.12
C ARG A 327 14.25 -1.61 11.49
N LEU A 328 12.93 -1.75 11.55
CA LEU A 328 12.22 -1.81 12.83
C LEU A 328 12.57 -3.08 13.61
N THR A 329 12.23 -3.08 14.90
CA THR A 329 12.49 -4.17 15.84
C THR A 329 11.75 -5.46 15.50
N ASP A 330 10.68 -5.40 14.69
CA ASP A 330 9.97 -6.57 14.17
C ASP A 330 10.82 -7.38 13.18
N GLY A 331 11.86 -6.77 12.60
CA GLY A 331 12.74 -7.39 11.62
C GLY A 331 12.08 -7.66 10.27
N VAL A 332 11.01 -6.91 9.96
CA VAL A 332 10.25 -6.96 8.72
C VAL A 332 10.23 -5.58 8.06
N HIS A 333 9.77 -4.58 8.80
CA HIS A 333 9.52 -3.26 8.23
C HIS A 333 10.77 -2.36 8.27
N LEU A 334 10.79 -1.39 7.35
CA LEU A 334 11.84 -0.38 7.27
C LEU A 334 11.71 0.62 8.42
N SER A 335 12.85 1.07 8.95
CA SER A 335 12.88 2.28 9.77
C SER A 335 12.68 3.52 8.88
N HIS A 336 12.58 4.70 9.50
CA HIS A 336 12.62 5.97 8.77
C HIS A 336 13.83 6.07 7.83
N TRP A 337 15.05 5.80 8.32
CA TRP A 337 16.27 5.84 7.51
C TRP A 337 16.31 4.78 6.41
N GLY A 338 15.78 3.58 6.67
CA GLY A 338 15.63 2.56 5.64
C GLY A 338 14.66 3.00 4.54
N GLY A 339 13.58 3.70 4.92
CA GLY A 339 12.65 4.34 3.99
C GLY A 339 13.29 5.40 3.12
N GLU A 340 14.14 6.25 3.70
CA GLU A 340 14.92 7.25 2.94
C GLU A 340 15.87 6.60 1.93
N TRP A 341 16.59 5.55 2.33
CA TRP A 341 17.50 4.82 1.43
C TRP A 341 16.76 4.19 0.27
N LEU A 342 15.61 3.56 0.54
CA LEU A 342 14.77 2.99 -0.50
C LEU A 342 14.20 4.06 -1.43
N SER A 343 13.71 5.17 -0.89
CA SER A 343 13.16 6.27 -1.70
C SER A 343 14.21 6.88 -2.62
N ALA A 344 15.43 7.07 -2.12
CA ALA A 344 16.55 7.55 -2.93
C ALA A 344 16.95 6.55 -4.03
N LEU A 345 16.93 5.24 -3.73
CA LEU A 345 17.13 4.21 -4.74
C LEU A 345 16.03 4.28 -5.82
N LEU A 346 14.76 4.31 -5.44
CA LEU A 346 13.63 4.30 -6.38
C LEU A 346 13.60 5.55 -7.25
N LEU A 347 13.88 6.73 -6.70
CA LEU A 347 14.00 7.95 -7.49
C LEU A 347 15.14 7.86 -8.50
N ARG A 348 16.27 7.24 -8.12
CA ARG A 348 17.38 6.98 -9.05
C ARG A 348 17.00 5.99 -10.14
N GLU A 349 16.24 4.94 -9.81
CA GLU A 349 15.76 3.97 -10.81
C GLU A 349 14.77 4.63 -11.79
N LEU A 350 13.84 5.46 -11.31
CA LEU A 350 12.94 6.23 -12.18
C LEU A 350 13.71 7.08 -13.20
N ARG A 351 14.75 7.79 -12.75
CA ARG A 351 15.60 8.64 -13.61
C ARG A 351 16.40 7.88 -14.68
N ARG A 352 16.52 6.56 -14.58
CA ARG A 352 17.16 5.76 -15.65
C ARG A 352 16.26 5.61 -16.88
N SER A 353 14.97 5.85 -16.72
CA SER A 353 14.02 5.78 -17.82
C SER A 353 14.17 7.00 -18.72
N PRO A 354 14.09 6.86 -20.06
CA PRO A 354 14.30 7.96 -21.00
C PRO A 354 13.41 9.18 -20.70
N ASN A 355 13.98 10.38 -20.82
CA ASN A 355 13.32 11.68 -20.60
C ASN A 355 12.85 11.98 -19.16
N ILE A 356 12.86 11.00 -18.25
CA ILE A 356 12.42 11.20 -16.85
C ILE A 356 13.48 11.94 -16.02
N ASP A 357 14.79 11.79 -16.30
CA ASP A 357 15.85 12.49 -15.54
C ASP A 357 15.73 14.02 -15.63
N GLU A 358 15.25 14.54 -16.77
CA GLU A 358 15.06 15.97 -17.05
C GLU A 358 14.12 16.65 -16.04
N LEU A 359 13.21 15.88 -15.41
CA LEU A 359 12.26 16.40 -14.42
C LEU A 359 12.94 16.97 -13.17
N TRP A 360 14.16 16.53 -12.83
CA TRP A 360 14.87 16.98 -11.61
C TRP A 360 16.18 17.71 -11.90
N ILE A 361 16.43 18.09 -13.16
CA ILE A 361 17.57 18.94 -13.53
C ILE A 361 17.22 20.39 -13.13
N ARG A 362 18.09 21.02 -12.34
CA ARG A 362 17.95 22.41 -11.89
C ARG A 362 18.62 23.39 -12.85
#